data_AF-A0A533ZFE3-F1
#
_entry.id   AF-A0A533ZFE3-F1
#
_cell.length_a   1.000
_cell.length_b   1.000
_cell.length_c   1.000
_cell.angle_alpha   90.00
_cell.angle_beta   90.00
_cell.angle_gamma   90.00
#
_symmetry.space_group_name_H-M   'P 1'
#
loop_
_entity.id
_entity.type
_entity.pdbx_description
1 polymer ?
#
loop_
_entity_poly.entity_id
_entity_poly.type
_entity_poly.pdbx_seq_one_letter_code
_entity_poly.pdbx_strand_id
1 'polypeptide(L)'
;MPRELELLKALLEAKGRALGRGYLLETLWGRDQKVGIDSRTLDVHVRSLRNKLGREGQRILTVRKVGYRVDTSSVALEQRPVPGTLPALPSPPFIKRLPRSHVQLTRLESLLL
;
A
#
# COMPACT_ATOMS: atom_id res chain seq x y z
N MET A 1 -14.54 -19.21 15.70
CA MET A 1 -13.10 -19.17 16.01
C MET A 1 -12.71 -17.72 16.27
N PRO A 2 -12.48 -17.32 17.51
CA PRO A 2 -12.24 -15.92 17.89
C PRO A 2 -10.98 -15.31 17.23
N ARG A 3 -9.98 -16.15 16.93
CA ARG A 3 -8.68 -15.69 16.40
C ARG A 3 -8.73 -15.10 14.99
N GLU A 4 -9.62 -15.57 14.11
CA GLU A 4 -9.72 -15.03 12.75
C GLU A 4 -10.23 -13.58 12.76
N LEU A 5 -11.14 -13.27 13.70
CA LEU A 5 -11.69 -11.93 13.86
C LEU A 5 -10.64 -10.98 14.45
N GLU A 6 -9.86 -11.44 15.44
CA GLU A 6 -8.69 -10.71 15.96
C GLU A 6 -7.65 -10.46 14.87
N LEU A 7 -7.40 -11.43 13.98
CA LEU A 7 -6.46 -11.28 12.85
C LEU A 7 -6.93 -10.18 11.90
N LEU A 8 -8.23 -10.20 11.55
CA LEU A 8 -8.81 -9.15 10.73
C LEU A 8 -8.70 -7.78 11.40
N LYS A 9 -9.02 -7.70 12.69
CA LYS A 9 -8.95 -6.46 13.47
C LYS A 9 -7.53 -5.89 13.47
N ALA A 10 -6.52 -6.70 13.77
CA ALA A 10 -5.12 -6.27 13.73
C ALA A 10 -4.70 -5.75 12.34
N LEU A 11 -5.11 -6.43 11.26
CA LEU A 11 -4.82 -6.00 9.90
C LEU A 11 -5.53 -4.68 9.53
N LEU A 12 -6.75 -4.46 10.01
CA LEU A 12 -7.50 -3.21 9.80
C LEU A 12 -6.89 -2.05 10.61
N GLU A 13 -6.49 -2.28 11.86
CA GLU A 13 -5.80 -1.30 12.70
C GLU A 13 -4.45 -0.87 12.10
N ALA A 14 -3.81 -1.75 11.32
CA ALA A 14 -2.60 -1.41 10.59
C ALA A 14 -2.81 -0.38 9.47
N LYS A 15 -4.07 -0.10 9.06
CA LYS A 15 -4.45 0.89 8.02
C LYS A 15 -3.66 0.72 6.72
N GLY A 16 -3.55 -0.51 6.24
CA GLY A 16 -2.83 -0.83 5.00
C GLY A 16 -1.34 -1.11 5.15
N ARG A 17 -0.77 -0.94 6.35
CA ARG A 17 0.61 -1.35 6.64
C ARG A 17 0.71 -2.88 6.69
N ALA A 18 1.86 -3.40 6.26
CA ALA A 18 2.15 -4.82 6.35
C ALA A 18 2.55 -5.20 7.78
N LEU A 19 1.83 -6.17 8.34
CA LEU A 19 2.16 -6.77 9.63
C LEU A 19 3.00 -8.02 9.43
N GLY A 20 4.07 -8.12 10.21
CA GLY A 20 4.98 -9.25 10.20
C GLY A 20 4.32 -10.53 10.71
N ARG A 21 4.74 -11.69 10.21
CA ARG A 21 4.20 -13.00 10.68
C ARG A 21 4.42 -13.21 12.17
N GLY A 22 5.61 -12.91 12.68
CA GLY A 22 5.91 -13.02 14.12
C GLY A 22 5.05 -12.09 14.98
N TYR A 23 4.83 -10.85 14.52
CA TYR A 23 3.95 -9.90 15.21
C TYR A 23 2.49 -10.38 15.25
N LEU A 24 1.98 -10.89 14.12
CA LEU A 24 0.63 -11.45 14.05
C LEU A 24 0.49 -12.69 14.93
N LEU A 25 1.50 -13.57 14.96
CA LEU A 25 1.52 -14.73 15.85
C LEU A 25 1.47 -14.30 17.33
N GLU A 26 2.30 -13.34 17.73
CA GLU A 26 2.29 -12.82 19.10
C GLU A 26 0.97 -12.13 19.47
N THR A 27 0.37 -11.38 18.55
CA THR A 27 -0.90 -10.69 18.79
C THR A 27 -2.05 -11.69 18.99
N LEU A 28 -2.08 -12.80 18.24
CA LEU A 28 -3.20 -13.75 18.19
C LEU A 28 -3.11 -14.89 19.20
N TRP A 29 -1.89 -15.30 19.56
CA TRP A 29 -1.64 -16.36 20.54
C TRP A 29 -1.07 -15.82 21.86
N GLY A 30 -0.78 -14.53 21.93
CA GLY A 30 -0.18 -13.89 23.09
C GLY A 30 1.31 -14.21 23.22
N ARG A 31 1.90 -13.72 24.31
CA ARG A 31 3.29 -14.02 24.69
C ARG A 31 3.50 -15.46 25.15
N ASP A 32 2.43 -16.25 25.27
CA ASP A 32 2.48 -17.68 25.55
C ASP A 32 2.81 -18.46 24.27
N GLN A 33 3.91 -18.11 23.60
CA GLN A 33 4.50 -18.88 22.51
C GLN A 33 5.17 -20.17 23.03
N LYS A 34 4.64 -20.76 24.11
CA LYS A 34 5.17 -21.98 24.73
C LYS A 34 4.95 -23.22 23.88
N VAL A 35 4.14 -23.12 22.82
CA VAL A 35 3.93 -24.18 21.84
C VAL A 35 4.39 -23.62 20.50
N GLY A 36 5.30 -24.31 19.82
CA GLY A 36 5.94 -23.91 18.56
C GLY A 36 4.96 -23.70 17.39
N ILE A 37 4.13 -22.68 17.50
CA ILE A 37 3.14 -22.30 16.49
C ILE A 37 3.91 -21.64 15.36
N ASP A 38 4.01 -22.36 14.26
CA ASP A 38 4.71 -21.92 13.08
C ASP A 38 3.88 -20.94 12.22
N SER A 39 4.58 -20.21 11.34
CA SER A 39 3.97 -19.38 10.30
C SER A 39 2.89 -20.11 9.50
N ARG A 40 3.03 -21.44 9.32
CA ARG A 40 2.05 -22.28 8.61
C ARG A 40 0.66 -22.28 9.26
N THR A 41 0.58 -22.16 10.58
CA THR A 41 -0.71 -22.06 11.30
C THR A 41 -1.39 -20.73 10.99
N LEU A 42 -0.62 -19.64 10.94
CA LEU A 42 -1.10 -18.33 10.53
C LEU A 42 -1.66 -18.36 9.09
N ASP A 43 -0.97 -19.02 8.16
CA ASP A 43 -1.45 -19.19 6.78
C ASP A 43 -2.80 -19.90 6.70
N VAL A 44 -3.05 -20.92 7.52
CA VAL A 44 -4.35 -21.62 7.59
C VAL A 44 -5.45 -20.68 8.05
N HIS A 45 -5.18 -19.88 9.09
CA HIS A 45 -6.14 -18.89 9.58
C HIS A 45 -6.40 -17.78 8.56
N VAL A 46 -5.38 -17.30 7.86
CA VAL A 46 -5.54 -16.33 6.76
C VAL A 46 -6.39 -16.93 5.63
N ARG A 47 -6.17 -18.19 5.26
CA ARG A 47 -6.95 -18.87 4.22
C ARG A 47 -8.42 -19.03 4.63
N SER A 48 -8.67 -19.45 5.86
CA SER A 48 -10.02 -19.58 6.42
C SER A 48 -10.72 -18.21 6.50
N LEU A 49 -10.00 -17.17 6.96
CA LEU A 49 -10.49 -15.81 7.00
C LEU A 49 -10.87 -15.30 5.59
N ARG A 50 -10.02 -15.53 4.58
CA ARG A 50 -10.33 -15.18 3.19
C ARG A 50 -11.59 -15.88 2.67
N ASN A 51 -11.76 -17.15 3.00
CA ASN A 51 -12.95 -17.91 2.60
C ASN A 51 -14.22 -17.35 3.26
N LYS A 52 -14.14 -17.01 4.55
CA LYS A 52 -15.25 -16.38 5.29
C LYS A 52 -15.63 -15.00 4.79
N LEU A 53 -14.65 -14.20 4.35
CA LEU A 53 -14.90 -12.88 3.79
C LEU A 53 -15.39 -12.93 2.32
N GLY A 54 -15.26 -14.06 1.64
CA GLY A 54 -15.63 -14.21 0.24
C GLY A 54 -14.91 -13.20 -0.66
N ARG A 55 -15.67 -12.33 -1.35
CA ARG A 55 -15.11 -11.33 -2.28
C ARG A 55 -14.17 -10.34 -1.59
N GLU A 56 -14.48 -9.96 -0.36
CA GLU A 56 -13.67 -9.02 0.45
C GLU A 56 -12.35 -9.64 0.91
N GLY A 57 -12.24 -10.99 0.92
CA GLY A 57 -11.02 -11.70 1.29
C GLY A 57 -9.85 -11.40 0.33
N GLN A 58 -10.14 -11.00 -0.90
CA GLN A 58 -9.14 -10.58 -1.89
C GLN A 58 -8.39 -9.30 -1.48
N ARG A 59 -8.96 -8.51 -0.57
CA ARG A 59 -8.28 -7.33 0.00
C ARG A 59 -7.13 -7.71 0.92
N ILE A 60 -7.10 -8.94 1.46
CA ILE A 60 -6.00 -9.40 2.31
C ILE A 60 -4.85 -9.83 1.40
N LEU A 61 -3.81 -9.00 1.30
CA LEU A 61 -2.65 -9.22 0.45
C LEU A 61 -1.48 -9.83 1.23
N THR A 62 -0.82 -10.81 0.61
CA THR A 62 0.41 -11.40 1.15
C THR A 62 1.60 -10.58 0.68
N VAL A 63 2.38 -10.04 1.62
CA VAL A 63 3.62 -9.30 1.35
C VAL A 63 4.79 -10.25 1.57
N ARG A 64 5.43 -10.66 0.47
CA ARG A 64 6.58 -11.59 0.50
C ARG A 64 7.66 -11.06 1.45
N LYS A 65 8.26 -11.99 2.23
CA LYS A 65 9.28 -11.73 3.25
C LYS A 65 8.85 -10.84 4.44
N VAL A 66 7.61 -10.34 4.47
CA VAL A 66 7.09 -9.51 5.57
C VAL A 66 5.95 -10.22 6.29
N GLY A 67 4.82 -10.45 5.60
CA GLY A 67 3.63 -11.03 6.21
C GLY A 67 2.37 -10.68 5.43
N TYR A 68 1.41 -10.01 6.09
CA TYR A 68 0.09 -9.72 5.49
C TYR A 68 -0.29 -8.26 5.69
N ARG A 69 -1.06 -7.72 4.74
CA ARG A 69 -1.71 -6.41 4.85
C ARG A 69 -3.12 -6.51 4.33
N VAL A 70 -3.99 -5.61 4.79
CA VAL A 70 -5.28 -5.40 4.14
C VAL A 70 -5.16 -4.21 3.21
N ASP A 71 -5.69 -4.32 2.00
CA ASP A 71 -5.80 -3.20 1.11
C ASP A 71 -6.92 -2.28 1.60
N THR A 72 -6.51 -1.16 2.21
CA THR A 72 -7.40 -0.05 2.57
C THR A 72 -7.44 1.00 1.48
N SER A 73 -6.93 0.69 0.27
CA SER A 73 -7.13 1.60 -0.85
C SER A 73 -8.63 1.76 -0.94
N SER A 74 -9.02 2.99 -0.62
CA SER A 74 -10.40 3.39 -0.52
C SER A 74 -11.05 2.75 -1.75
N VAL A 75 -12.12 2.00 -1.58
CA VAL A 75 -13.34 2.49 -2.21
C VAL A 75 -13.31 4.00 -2.03
N ALA A 76 -12.59 4.70 -2.93
CA ALA A 76 -12.90 6.05 -3.25
C ALA A 76 -14.37 5.89 -3.47
N LEU A 77 -15.17 6.43 -2.55
CA LEU A 77 -16.56 6.65 -2.80
C LEU A 77 -16.53 7.23 -4.19
N GLU A 78 -16.93 6.40 -5.15
CA GLU A 78 -17.15 6.78 -6.51
C GLU A 78 -17.95 8.06 -6.33
N GLN A 79 -17.29 9.19 -6.56
CA GLN A 79 -17.98 10.39 -6.91
C GLN A 79 -18.78 9.91 -8.10
N ARG A 80 -20.07 9.59 -7.87
CA ARG A 80 -20.98 9.22 -8.95
C ARG A 80 -20.65 10.22 -10.04
N PRO A 81 -20.11 9.83 -11.22
CA PRO A 81 -20.25 10.74 -12.32
C PRO A 81 -21.77 10.84 -12.48
N VAL A 82 -22.29 11.98 -12.04
CA VAL A 82 -23.66 12.40 -12.34
C VAL A 82 -23.85 12.12 -13.83
N PRO A 83 -24.82 11.29 -14.25
CA PRO A 83 -25.06 11.09 -15.66
C PRO A 83 -25.39 12.46 -16.26
N GLY A 84 -24.47 13.01 -17.06
CA GLY A 84 -24.64 14.32 -17.71
C GLY A 84 -23.48 15.32 -17.63
N THR A 85 -22.38 15.07 -16.90
CA THR A 85 -21.22 15.99 -16.97
C THR A 85 -20.19 15.48 -17.97
N LEU A 86 -20.01 16.22 -19.06
CA LEU A 86 -18.93 15.98 -20.04
C LEU A 86 -17.57 16.07 -19.33
N PRO A 87 -16.64 15.12 -19.55
CA PRO A 87 -15.30 15.22 -18.98
C PRO A 87 -14.60 16.45 -19.57
N ALA A 88 -14.09 17.32 -18.69
CA ALA A 88 -13.25 18.44 -19.11
C ALA A 88 -12.06 17.90 -19.91
N LEU A 89 -11.89 18.42 -21.13
CA LEU A 89 -10.76 18.09 -21.98
C LEU A 89 -9.45 18.36 -21.22
N PRO A 90 -8.44 17.47 -21.32
CA PRO A 90 -7.14 17.75 -20.72
C PRO A 90 -6.58 19.04 -21.34
N SER A 91 -6.09 19.93 -20.49
CA SER A 91 -5.42 21.16 -20.92
C SER A 91 -4.34 20.80 -21.95
N PRO A 92 -4.22 21.54 -23.08
CA PRO A 92 -3.21 21.24 -24.08
C PRO A 92 -1.81 21.28 -23.45
N PRO A 93 -0.87 20.44 -23.93
CA PRO A 93 0.47 20.38 -23.37
C PRO A 93 1.13 21.75 -23.46
N PHE A 94 1.66 22.22 -22.34
CA PHE A 94 2.39 23.46 -22.22
C PHE A 94 3.65 23.39 -23.09
N ILE A 95 3.58 23.88 -24.34
CA ILE A 95 4.73 23.98 -25.23
C ILE A 95 5.69 24.98 -24.60
N LYS A 96 6.73 24.48 -23.93
CA LYS A 96 7.84 25.32 -23.45
C LYS A 96 8.49 25.98 -24.67
N ARG A 97 8.28 27.29 -24.78
CA ARG A 97 8.90 28.19 -25.75
C ARG A 97 10.43 28.09 -25.57
N LEU A 98 11.15 27.56 -26.57
CA LEU A 98 12.62 27.60 -26.60
C LEU A 98 13.07 29.06 -26.70
N PRO A 99 13.91 29.59 -25.78
CA PRO A 99 14.59 30.84 -26.03
C PRO A 99 15.72 30.61 -27.04
N ARG A 100 15.69 31.43 -28.09
CA ARG A 100 16.70 31.56 -29.12
C ARG A 100 18.06 31.93 -28.49
N SER A 101 19.08 31.29 -29.02
CA SER A 101 20.50 31.58 -28.92
C SER A 101 20.86 33.07 -28.79
N HIS A 102 21.77 33.39 -27.88
CA HIS A 102 22.73 34.47 -28.14
C HIS A 102 24.07 34.22 -27.44
N VAL A 103 25.10 34.21 -28.29
CA VAL A 103 26.53 34.23 -28.03
C VAL A 103 26.92 35.47 -27.22
N GLN A 104 27.86 35.35 -26.27
CA GLN A 104 28.98 36.29 -26.03
C GLN A 104 30.00 35.61 -25.09
N LEU A 105 31.22 35.36 -25.59
CA LEU A 105 32.46 36.09 -25.33
C LEU A 105 33.00 35.87 -23.91
N THR A 106 34.03 35.03 -23.77
CA THR A 106 35.46 35.39 -23.75
C THR A 106 35.84 36.20 -22.51
N ARG A 107 36.93 35.74 -21.89
CA ARG A 107 38.02 36.56 -21.33
C ARG A 107 38.05 36.64 -19.80
N LEU A 108 39.08 35.97 -19.26
CA LEU A 108 39.85 36.26 -18.02
C LEU A 108 39.02 36.18 -16.74
N GLU A 109 39.38 35.39 -15.73
CA GLU A 109 40.60 35.50 -14.95
C GLU A 109 40.83 34.18 -14.19
N SER A 110 42.02 33.62 -14.26
CA SER A 110 42.54 32.68 -13.24
C SER A 110 44.04 32.88 -13.18
N LEU A 111 44.40 34.08 -12.74
CA LEU A 111 45.68 34.37 -12.12
C LEU A 111 45.50 34.08 -10.62
N LEU A 112 46.52 33.47 -10.03
CA LEU A 112 46.73 33.22 -8.59
C LEU A 112 46.29 31.85 -8.03
N LEU A 113 47.18 30.86 -8.21
CA LEU A 113 47.91 30.05 -7.20
C LEU A 113 48.17 28.63 -7.70
#